data_AF-A0AA42ZSP0-F1
#
_entry.id   AF-A0AA42ZSP0-F1
#
_cell.length_a   1.000
_cell.length_b   1.000
_cell.length_c   1.000
_cell.angle_alpha   90.00
_cell.angle_beta   90.00
_cell.angle_gamma   90.00
#
_symmetry.space_group_name_H-M   'P 1'
#
loop_
_entity.id
_entity.type
_entity.pdbx_description
1 polymer ?
#
loop_
_entity_poly.entity_id
_entity_poly.type
_entity_poly.pdbx_seq_one_letter_code
_entity_poly.pdbx_strand_id
1 'polypeptide(L)'
;MPSLPSSLEEVYASWDSAVRQKDFKRGLLVASDGYRLATKKKSHADEKILLYFIKMAVQELLKGTSNQAGVEEGEDVCSFCCRSTEGKKAVGGPNVLICDECIRTAFELTLDQGS
;
A
#
# COMPACT_ATOMS: atom_id res chain seq x y z
N MET A 1 -1.35 9.60 19.59
CA MET A 1 -1.76 9.11 18.24
C MET A 1 -2.78 10.09 17.68
N PRO A 2 -2.68 10.51 16.41
CA PRO A 2 -3.74 11.28 15.79
C PRO A 2 -5.04 10.45 15.80
N SER A 3 -6.17 11.11 16.04
CA SER A 3 -7.49 10.49 16.05
C SER A 3 -7.84 9.93 14.67
N LEU A 4 -8.48 8.76 14.63
CA LEU A 4 -9.02 8.22 13.38
C LEU A 4 -10.02 9.22 12.74
N PRO A 5 -10.05 9.31 11.41
CA PRO A 5 -11.03 10.14 10.70
C PRO A 5 -12.45 9.65 10.98
N SER A 6 -13.37 10.59 11.15
CA SER A 6 -14.76 10.32 11.52
C SER A 6 -15.64 9.99 10.31
N SER A 7 -15.23 10.42 9.11
CA SER A 7 -15.96 10.21 7.85
C SER A 7 -15.02 9.94 6.66
N LEU A 8 -15.58 9.44 5.55
CA LEU A 8 -14.82 9.23 4.31
C LEU A 8 -14.53 10.54 3.58
N GLU A 9 -15.38 11.56 3.77
CA GLU A 9 -15.14 12.91 3.22
C GLU A 9 -13.88 13.53 3.86
N GLU A 10 -13.70 13.37 5.17
CA GLU A 10 -12.49 13.81 5.87
C GLU A 10 -11.25 13.07 5.38
N VAL A 11 -11.38 11.77 5.08
CA VAL A 11 -10.31 10.96 4.49
C VAL A 11 -9.91 11.51 3.13
N TYR A 12 -10.87 11.77 2.24
CA TYR A 12 -10.60 12.26 0.89
C TYR A 12 -10.01 13.67 0.89
N ALA A 13 -10.50 14.57 1.75
CA ALA A 13 -9.92 15.89 1.92
C ALA A 13 -8.48 15.82 2.47
N SER A 14 -8.24 14.94 3.45
CA SER A 14 -6.91 14.73 4.03
C SER A 14 -5.93 14.12 3.03
N TRP A 15 -6.40 13.20 2.18
CA TRP A 15 -5.65 12.63 1.09
C TRP A 15 -5.26 13.69 0.05
N ASP A 16 -6.21 14.50 -0.44
CA ASP A 16 -5.94 15.58 -1.40
C ASP A 16 -4.92 16.57 -0.83
N SER A 17 -5.06 16.94 0.45
CA SER A 17 -4.11 17.80 1.16
C SER A 17 -2.70 17.18 1.21
N ALA A 18 -2.58 15.90 1.54
CA ALA A 18 -1.31 15.19 1.60
C ALA A 18 -0.62 15.09 0.23
N VAL A 19 -1.39 14.78 -0.83
CA VAL A 19 -0.87 14.71 -2.21
C VAL A 19 -0.38 16.08 -2.68
N ARG A 20 -1.12 17.16 -2.42
CA ARG A 20 -0.68 18.53 -2.74
C ARG A 20 0.62 18.92 -2.04
N GLN A 21 0.81 18.44 -0.81
CA GLN A 21 2.02 18.68 -0.02
C GLN A 21 3.16 17.69 -0.35
N LYS A 22 2.92 16.72 -1.25
CA LYS A 22 3.83 15.60 -1.54
C LYS A 22 4.21 14.79 -0.30
N ASP A 23 3.37 14.81 0.73
CA ASP A 23 3.54 14.02 1.96
C ASP A 23 2.87 12.66 1.78
N PHE A 24 3.49 11.80 0.96
CA PHE A 24 2.95 10.48 0.65
C PHE A 24 2.98 9.52 1.85
N LYS A 25 3.80 9.78 2.88
CA LYS A 25 3.75 9.03 4.14
C LYS A 25 2.45 9.30 4.87
N ARG A 26 2.07 10.57 5.01
CA ARG A 26 0.76 10.96 5.55
C ARG A 26 -0.38 10.47 4.67
N GLY A 27 -0.25 10.57 3.34
CA GLY A 27 -1.24 10.05 2.40
C GLY A 27 -1.52 8.56 2.60
N LEU A 28 -0.46 7.75 2.76
CA LEU A 28 -0.59 6.31 3.02
C LEU A 28 -1.34 6.01 4.32
N LEU A 29 -1.02 6.73 5.41
CA LEU A 29 -1.71 6.58 6.70
C LEU A 29 -3.20 6.91 6.58
N VAL A 30 -3.52 8.07 5.96
CA VAL A 30 -4.91 8.51 5.76
C VAL A 30 -5.70 7.50 4.91
N ALA A 31 -5.10 7.01 3.82
CA ALA A 31 -5.76 6.04 2.95
C ALA A 31 -5.98 4.68 3.65
N SER A 32 -5.04 4.25 4.51
CA SER A 32 -5.19 3.03 5.32
C SER A 32 -6.31 3.15 6.35
N ASP A 33 -6.37 4.26 7.10
CA ASP A 33 -7.47 4.52 8.04
C ASP A 33 -8.81 4.61 7.32
N GLY A 34 -8.84 5.26 6.15
CA GLY A 34 -10.00 5.31 5.28
C GLY A 34 -10.46 3.93 4.83
N TYR A 35 -9.54 3.05 4.44
CA TYR A 35 -9.86 1.68 4.04
C TYR A 35 -10.55 0.91 5.18
N ARG A 36 -10.01 1.01 6.40
CA ARG A 36 -10.64 0.41 7.60
C ARG A 36 -12.05 0.94 7.83
N LEU A 37 -12.26 2.24 7.61
CA LEU A 37 -13.58 2.86 7.72
C LEU A 37 -14.55 2.38 6.63
N ALA A 38 -14.10 2.26 5.38
CA ALA A 38 -14.90 1.77 4.25
C ALA A 38 -15.34 0.31 4.45
N THR A 39 -14.44 -0.54 4.95
CA THR A 39 -14.77 -1.93 5.30
C THR A 39 -15.76 -2.02 6.43
N LYS A 40 -15.61 -1.20 7.48
CA LYS A 40 -16.62 -1.12 8.57
C LYS A 40 -17.98 -0.69 8.04
N LYS A 41 -18.02 0.19 7.05
CA LYS A 41 -19.25 0.64 6.36
C LYS A 41 -19.73 -0.33 5.27
N LYS A 42 -18.99 -1.39 4.97
CA LYS A 42 -19.24 -2.35 3.87
C LYS A 42 -19.40 -1.66 2.50
N SER A 43 -18.66 -0.57 2.27
CA SER A 43 -18.70 0.17 1.01
C SER A 43 -17.62 -0.30 0.06
N HIS A 44 -17.96 -1.21 -0.84
CA HIS A 44 -17.01 -1.77 -1.81
C HIS A 44 -16.48 -0.75 -2.83
N ALA A 45 -17.24 0.31 -3.13
CA ALA A 45 -16.77 1.38 -4.00
C ALA A 45 -15.63 2.16 -3.33
N ASP A 46 -15.83 2.55 -2.07
CA ASP A 46 -14.85 3.33 -1.31
C ASP A 46 -13.59 2.50 -1.02
N GLU A 47 -13.75 1.20 -0.71
CA GLU A 47 -12.63 0.27 -0.56
C GLU A 47 -11.70 0.28 -1.78
N LYS A 48 -12.28 0.21 -2.99
CA LYS A 48 -11.49 0.23 -4.24
C LYS A 48 -10.77 1.56 -4.45
N ILE A 49 -11.43 2.68 -4.16
CA ILE A 49 -10.83 4.01 -4.25
C ILE A 49 -9.65 4.13 -3.27
N LEU A 50 -9.82 3.65 -2.04
CA LEU A 50 -8.81 3.75 -1.00
C LEU A 50 -7.63 2.80 -1.25
N LEU A 51 -7.87 1.61 -1.80
CA LEU A 51 -6.80 0.74 -2.29
C LEU A 51 -5.99 1.40 -3.42
N TYR A 52 -6.65 2.12 -4.32
CA TYR A 52 -5.96 2.89 -5.35
C TYR A 52 -5.06 3.99 -4.74
N PHE A 53 -5.54 4.69 -3.71
CA PHE A 53 -4.75 5.69 -2.98
C PHE A 53 -3.54 5.06 -2.28
N ILE A 54 -3.73 3.94 -1.57
CA ILE A 54 -2.63 3.19 -0.95
C ILE A 54 -1.57 2.83 -2.00
N LYS A 55 -2.00 2.27 -3.14
CA LYS A 55 -1.09 1.89 -4.22
C LYS A 55 -0.29 3.08 -4.74
N MET A 56 -0.94 4.21 -4.98
CA MET A 56 -0.27 5.43 -5.42
C MET A 56 0.77 5.92 -4.41
N ALA A 57 0.41 6.02 -3.14
CA ALA A 57 1.33 6.50 -2.10
C ALA A 57 2.55 5.60 -1.97
N VAL A 58 2.36 4.27 -2.01
CA VAL A 58 3.47 3.31 -2.00
C VAL A 58 4.37 3.52 -3.21
N GLN A 59 3.83 3.65 -4.42
CA GLN A 59 4.63 3.87 -5.62
C GLN A 59 5.49 5.14 -5.53
N GLU A 60 4.95 6.25 -5.02
CA GLU A 60 5.72 7.49 -4.86
C GLU A 60 6.80 7.38 -3.76
N LEU A 61 6.49 6.71 -2.64
CA LEU A 61 7.47 6.47 -1.58
C LEU A 61 8.63 5.60 -2.07
N LEU A 62 8.35 4.64 -2.94
CA LEU A 62 9.35 3.77 -3.55
C LEU A 62 10.20 4.50 -4.61
N LYS A 63 9.67 5.52 -5.30
CA LYS A 63 10.49 6.34 -6.21
C LYS A 63 11.56 7.14 -5.45
N GLY A 64 11.23 7.63 -4.26
CA GLY A 64 12.13 8.42 -3.42
C GLY A 64 13.28 7.63 -2.79
N THR A 65 13.24 6.30 -2.79
CA THR A 65 14.33 5.44 -2.32
C THR A 65 15.30 5.05 -3.45
N SER A 66 15.07 5.50 -4.68
CA SER A 66 15.99 5.34 -5.80
C SER A 66 17.02 6.47 -5.85
N ASN A 67 18.00 6.41 -4.95
CA ASN A 67 19.33 6.96 -5.23
C ASN A 67 20.27 5.76 -5.42
N GLN A 68 20.50 5.41 -6.68
CA GLN A 68 21.57 4.57 -7.21
C GLN A 68 21.67 3.13 -6.67
N ALA A 69 20.93 2.22 -7.29
CA ALA A 69 21.50 0.94 -7.71
C ALA A 69 20.83 0.58 -9.04
N GLY A 70 21.61 0.55 -10.12
CA GLY A 70 21.17 -0.12 -11.34
C GLY A 70 21.04 -1.59 -11.00
N VAL A 71 19.83 -2.13 -11.11
CA VAL A 71 19.60 -3.58 -11.06
C VAL A 71 19.37 -4.00 -12.50
N GLU A 72 20.33 -4.75 -13.03
CA GLU A 72 20.19 -5.46 -14.29
C GLU A 72 18.98 -6.41 -14.19
N GLU A 73 18.23 -6.53 -15.29
CA GLU A 73 17.15 -7.51 -15.46
C GLU A 73 17.70 -8.92 -15.16
N GLY A 74 17.36 -9.46 -13.99
CA GLY A 74 17.83 -10.80 -13.65
C GLY A 74 17.65 -11.17 -12.19
N GLU A 75 16.40 -11.25 -11.74
CA GLU A 75 15.90 -12.35 -10.89
C GLU A 75 14.46 -12.01 -10.46
N ASP A 76 13.48 -12.58 -11.18
CA ASP A 76 12.07 -12.58 -10.80
C ASP A 76 11.87 -13.46 -9.55
N VAL A 77 12.43 -13.09 -8.40
CA VAL A 77 12.36 -13.87 -7.17
C VAL A 77 11.73 -13.03 -6.06
N CYS A 78 10.70 -13.59 -5.44
CA CYS A 78 10.04 -12.95 -4.31
C CYS A 78 11.01 -12.84 -3.12
N SER A 79 11.25 -11.65 -2.62
CA SER A 79 12.16 -11.37 -1.50
C SER A 79 11.69 -11.93 -0.15
N PHE A 80 10.45 -12.44 -0.07
CA PHE A 80 9.86 -12.96 1.17
C PHE A 80 9.85 -14.48 1.24
N CYS A 81 9.43 -15.15 0.15
CA CYS A 81 9.40 -16.61 0.10
C CYS A 81 10.53 -17.21 -0.74
N CYS A 82 11.39 -16.37 -1.35
CA CYS A 82 12.50 -16.76 -2.22
C CYS A 82 12.08 -17.66 -3.40
N ARG A 83 10.80 -17.60 -3.81
CA ARG A 83 10.28 -18.35 -4.98
C ARG A 83 10.26 -17.47 -6.21
N SER A 84 10.46 -18.09 -7.37
CA SER A 84 10.30 -17.42 -8.66
C SER A 84 8.88 -16.85 -8.82
N THR A 85 8.82 -15.62 -9.30
CA THR A 85 7.62 -14.87 -9.70
C THR A 85 7.46 -14.84 -11.21
N GLU A 86 8.27 -15.57 -11.96
CA GLU A 86 8.15 -15.71 -13.41
C GLU A 86 6.72 -16.14 -13.78
N GLY A 87 6.06 -15.35 -14.61
CA GLY A 87 4.66 -15.59 -15.02
C GLY A 87 3.60 -15.38 -13.93
N LYS A 88 3.97 -14.88 -12.74
CA LYS A 88 3.04 -14.58 -11.65
C LYS A 88 2.89 -13.07 -11.45
N LYS A 89 1.75 -12.66 -10.89
CA LYS A 89 1.55 -11.29 -10.41
C LYS A 89 2.46 -11.06 -9.21
N ALA A 90 3.35 -10.07 -9.34
CA ALA A 90 4.23 -9.62 -8.28
C ALA A 90 4.29 -8.09 -8.28
N VAL A 91 4.47 -7.52 -7.10
CA VAL A 91 4.64 -6.07 -6.92
C VAL A 91 6.13 -5.81 -6.72
N GLY A 92 6.73 -5.10 -7.68
CA GLY A 92 8.13 -4.68 -7.63
C GLY A 92 8.29 -3.34 -6.93
N GLY A 93 9.28 -3.27 -6.05
CA GLY A 93 9.88 -2.07 -5.50
C GLY A 93 11.39 -2.01 -5.81
N PRO A 94 12.09 -0.96 -5.36
CA PRO A 94 13.44 -0.62 -5.80
C PRO A 94 14.49 -1.71 -5.57
N ASN A 95 14.25 -2.62 -4.62
CA ASN A 95 15.12 -3.78 -4.32
C ASN A 95 14.31 -4.96 -3.78
N VAL A 96 12.99 -4.96 -3.96
CA VAL A 96 12.09 -5.93 -3.32
C VAL A 96 11.04 -6.33 -4.33
N LEU A 97 10.84 -7.62 -4.48
CA LEU A 97 9.74 -8.18 -5.25
C LEU A 97 8.89 -9.01 -4.31
N ILE A 98 7.58 -8.75 -4.25
CA ILE A 98 6.66 -9.54 -3.43
C ILE A 98 5.60 -10.19 -4.30
N CYS A 99 5.43 -11.51 -4.16
CA CYS A 99 4.39 -12.25 -4.86
C CYS A 99 3.03 -12.11 -4.18
N ASP A 100 1.95 -12.30 -4.95
CA ASP A 100 0.56 -12.27 -4.46
C ASP A 100 0.32 -13.17 -3.23
N GLU A 101 0.97 -14.32 -3.16
CA GLU A 101 0.85 -15.27 -2.04
C GLU A 101 1.37 -14.63 -0.74
N CYS A 102 2.54 -13.98 -0.79
CA CYS A 102 3.11 -13.29 0.36
C CYS A 102 2.32 -12.05 0.75
N ILE A 103 1.72 -11.33 -0.22
CA ILE A 103 0.79 -10.23 0.06
C ILE A 103 -0.41 -10.73 0.84
N ARG A 104 -1.01 -11.85 0.41
CA ARG A 104 -2.17 -12.43 1.08
C ARG A 104 -1.84 -12.89 2.50
N THR A 105 -0.72 -13.59 2.69
CA THR A 105 -0.28 -14.03 4.01
C THR A 105 0.02 -12.83 4.93
N ALA A 106 0.69 -11.79 4.42
CA ALA A 106 0.92 -10.57 5.19
C ALA A 106 -0.40 -9.91 5.62
N PHE A 107 -1.39 -9.87 4.71
CA PHE A 107 -2.70 -9.33 5.02
C PHE A 107 -3.43 -10.14 6.10
N GLU A 108 -3.45 -11.48 6.00
CA GLU A 108 -4.03 -12.38 7.01
C GLU A 108 -3.36 -12.19 8.38
N LEU A 109 -2.03 -12.12 8.45
CA LEU A 109 -1.29 -11.89 9.69
C LEU A 109 -1.57 -10.52 10.31
N THR A 110 -1.75 -9.48 9.50
CA THR A 110 -2.07 -8.14 10.00
C THR A 110 -3.52 -7.98 10.46
N LEU A 111 -4.43 -8.84 9.99
CA LEU A 111 -5.84 -8.82 10.39
C LEU A 111 -6.12 -9.66 11.65
N ASP A 112 -5.25 -10.62 11.97
CA ASP A 112 -5.43 -11.53 13.12
C ASP A 112 -4.93 -10.95 14.47
N GLN A 113 -4.34 -9.74 14.48
CA GLN A 113 -3.95 -9.05 15.73
C GLN A 113 -5.10 -8.22 16.34
N GLY A 114 -6.28 -8.82 16.43
CA GLY A 114 -7.47 -8.23 17.02
C GLY A 114 -8.34 -9.27 17.71
N SER A 115 -7.80 -9.94 18.73
CA SER A 115 -8.54 -10.76 19.70
C SER A 115 -8.14 -10.34 21.11
#